data_AF-A0AAD8B7C5-F1
#
_entry.id   AF-A0AAD8B7C5-F1
#
_cell.length_a   1.000
_cell.length_b   1.000
_cell.length_c   1.000
_cell.angle_alpha   90.00
_cell.angle_beta   90.00
_cell.angle_gamma   90.00
#
_symmetry.space_group_name_H-M   'P 1'
#
loop_
_entity.id
_entity.type
_entity.pdbx_description
1 polymer ?
#
loop_
_entity_poly.entity_id
_entity_poly.type
_entity_poly.pdbx_seq_one_letter_code
_entity_poly.pdbx_strand_id
1 'polypeptide(L)'
;QDLASYFTSLTSSYLLFKGSENTDSYKAQAVCESKQLYLAEIGDQTEFSVIEMEIATFVVADWPVIIAGKRRVGSNEWVWQNSGTN
;
A
#
# COMPACT_ATOMS: atom_id res chain seq x y z
N GLN A 1 -0.59 -21.17 1.77
CA GLN A 1 0.57 -20.46 2.35
C GLN A 1 0.14 -19.01 2.48
N ASP A 2 0.14 -18.47 3.69
CA ASP A 2 -0.11 -17.05 3.91
C ASP A 2 1.05 -16.27 3.32
N LEU A 3 0.79 -15.59 2.20
CA LEU A 3 1.71 -14.63 1.61
C LEU A 3 1.73 -13.41 2.53
N ALA A 4 2.63 -13.43 3.51
CA ALA A 4 3.01 -12.26 4.29
C ALA A 4 4.53 -12.08 4.13
N SER A 5 4.95 -10.94 3.56
CA SER A 5 6.36 -10.61 3.34
C SER A 5 6.65 -9.24 3.93
N TYR A 6 7.76 -9.14 4.66
CA TYR A 6 8.22 -7.92 5.29
C TYR A 6 9.51 -7.46 4.62
N PHE A 7 9.60 -6.18 4.28
CA PHE A 7 10.78 -5.57 3.69
C PHE A 7 10.90 -4.09 4.08
N THR A 8 12.05 -3.48 3.83
CA THR A 8 12.34 -2.10 4.23
C THR A 8 12.88 -1.30 3.06
N SER A 9 12.46 -0.04 2.94
CA SER A 9 13.16 0.97 2.14
C SER A 9 14.12 1.77 3.05
N LEU A 10 14.75 2.81 2.52
CA LEU A 10 15.60 3.72 3.29
C LEU A 10 14.84 4.48 4.40
N THR A 11 13.54 4.69 4.21
CA THR A 11 12.71 5.59 5.03
C THR A 11 11.54 4.88 5.70
N SER A 12 11.15 3.70 5.21
CA SER A 12 9.89 3.05 5.56
C SER A 12 10.04 1.54 5.73
N SER A 13 9.15 0.97 6.52
CA SER A 13 9.02 -0.49 6.69
C SER A 13 7.67 -0.94 6.13
N TYR A 14 7.69 -2.03 5.37
CA TYR A 14 6.55 -2.50 4.59
C TYR A 14 6.16 -3.92 4.97
N LEU A 15 4.84 -4.16 4.98
CA LEU A 15 4.26 -5.48 5.11
C LEU A 15 3.33 -5.74 3.93
N LEU A 16 3.75 -6.62 3.02
CA LEU A 16 2.88 -7.17 1.99
C LEU A 16 2.09 -8.32 2.60
N PHE A 17 0.77 -8.31 2.42
CA PHE A 17 -0.06 -9.46 2.78
C PHE A 17 -1.20 -9.66 1.79
N LYS A 18 -1.66 -10.91 1.66
CA LYS A 18 -2.79 -11.25 0.79
C LYS A 18 -4.10 -10.66 1.36
N GLY A 19 -4.79 -9.84 0.57
CA GLY A 19 -6.15 -9.38 0.85
C GLY A 19 -7.22 -10.43 0.52
N SER A 20 -8.45 -10.21 0.99
CA SER A 20 -9.61 -11.03 0.58
C SER A 20 -10.03 -10.76 -0.87
N GLU A 21 -10.67 -11.74 -1.50
CA GLU A 21 -11.38 -11.54 -2.77
C GLU A 21 -12.47 -10.46 -2.54
N ASN A 22 -12.44 -9.36 -3.30
CA ASN A 22 -13.27 -8.15 -3.12
C ASN A 22 -12.79 -7.10 -2.08
N THR A 23 -11.48 -7.06 -1.83
CA THR A 23 -10.88 -5.95 -1.06
C THR A 23 -10.81 -4.69 -1.92
N ASP A 24 -11.58 -3.67 -1.58
CA ASP A 24 -11.43 -2.31 -2.12
C ASP A 24 -10.46 -1.48 -1.27
N SER A 25 -10.15 -0.25 -1.69
CA SER A 25 -9.20 0.61 -0.98
C SER A 25 -9.63 1.02 0.43
N TYR A 26 -10.94 1.08 0.73
CA TYR A 26 -11.42 1.38 2.09
C TYR A 26 -11.29 0.17 3.01
N LYS A 27 -11.60 -1.03 2.50
CA LYS A 27 -11.40 -2.27 3.25
C LYS A 27 -9.91 -2.54 3.49
N ALA A 28 -9.07 -2.34 2.47
CA ALA A 28 -7.62 -2.48 2.60
C ALA A 28 -7.07 -1.55 3.70
N GLN A 29 -7.52 -0.28 3.69
CA GLN A 29 -7.16 0.68 4.73
C GLN A 29 -7.55 0.20 6.13
N ALA A 30 -8.80 -0.23 6.32
CA ALA A 30 -9.28 -0.69 7.63
C ALA A 30 -8.49 -1.92 8.12
N VAL A 31 -8.09 -2.82 7.21
CA VAL A 31 -7.26 -3.98 7.57
C VAL A 31 -5.85 -3.55 8.00
N CYS A 32 -5.21 -2.61 7.29
CA CYS A 32 -3.92 -2.05 7.71
C CYS A 32 -4.04 -1.37 9.09
N GLU A 33 -5.05 -0.54 9.30
CA GLU A 33 -5.27 0.18 10.57
C GLU A 33 -5.51 -0.78 11.74
N SER A 34 -6.25 -1.89 11.51
CA SER A 34 -6.44 -2.93 12.52
C SER A 34 -5.15 -3.62 12.98
N LYS A 35 -4.09 -3.54 12.15
CA LYS A 35 -2.74 -4.04 12.42
C LYS A 35 -1.78 -2.94 12.88
N GLN A 36 -2.29 -1.74 13.17
CA GLN A 36 -1.50 -0.55 13.50
C GLN A 36 -0.53 -0.13 12.38
N LEU A 37 -0.95 -0.33 11.13
CA LEU A 37 -0.22 0.04 9.92
C LEU A 37 -1.06 1.00 9.08
N TYR A 38 -0.42 1.61 8.08
CA TYR A 38 -1.08 2.43 7.06
C TYR A 38 -0.95 1.74 5.69
N LEU A 39 -1.80 2.12 4.74
CA LEU A 39 -1.53 1.75 3.35
C LEU A 39 -0.21 2.39 2.90
N ALA A 40 0.55 1.68 2.07
CA ALA A 40 1.85 2.16 1.60
C ALA A 40 1.71 3.48 0.84
N GLU A 41 2.48 4.49 1.23
CA GLU A 41 2.61 5.77 0.51
C GLU A 41 3.95 5.78 -0.20
N ILE A 42 3.91 5.99 -1.51
CA ILE A 42 5.11 6.01 -2.33
C ILE A 42 5.51 7.48 -2.51
N GLY A 43 6.54 7.90 -1.79
CA GLY A 43 6.98 9.30 -1.79
C GLY A 43 7.80 9.69 -3.03
N ASP A 44 8.55 8.74 -3.59
CA ASP A 44 9.40 8.98 -4.75
C ASP A 44 9.61 7.72 -5.62
N GLN A 45 10.30 7.92 -6.74
CA GLN A 45 10.61 6.86 -7.71
C GLN A 45 11.55 5.80 -7.15
N THR A 46 12.44 6.16 -6.23
CA THR A 46 13.38 5.20 -5.62
C THR A 46 12.65 4.22 -4.73
N GLU A 47 11.73 4.72 -3.90
CA GLU A 47 10.87 3.92 -3.06
C GLU A 47 9.93 3.03 -3.91
N PHE A 48 9.39 3.57 -5.00
CA PHE A 48 8.61 2.78 -5.97
C PHE A 48 9.40 1.58 -6.50
N SER A 49 10.63 1.80 -6.97
CA SER A 49 11.45 0.74 -7.56
C SER A 49 11.84 -0.33 -6.54
N VAL A 50 12.07 0.03 -5.27
CA VAL A 50 12.31 -0.93 -4.19
C VAL A 50 11.08 -1.78 -3.94
N ILE A 51 9.91 -1.15 -3.79
CA ILE A 51 8.64 -1.85 -3.58
C ILE A 51 8.36 -2.81 -4.74
N GLU A 52 8.48 -2.33 -5.99
CA GLU A 52 8.26 -3.15 -7.19
C GLU A 52 9.16 -4.39 -7.22
N MET A 53 10.46 -4.22 -6.95
CA MET A 53 11.43 -5.32 -6.92
C MET A 53 11.10 -6.36 -5.84
N GLU A 54 10.76 -5.91 -4.63
CA GLU A 54 10.45 -6.79 -3.50
C GLU A 54 9.14 -7.56 -3.70
N ILE A 55 8.15 -6.94 -4.35
CA ILE A 55 6.84 -7.57 -4.55
C ILE A 55 6.71 -8.36 -5.85
N ALA A 56 7.63 -8.19 -6.81
CA ALA A 56 7.55 -8.79 -8.15
C ALA A 56 7.35 -10.31 -8.14
N THR A 57 7.91 -11.02 -7.15
CA THR A 57 7.76 -12.48 -7.02
C THR A 57 6.41 -12.93 -6.49
N PHE A 58 5.65 -12.00 -5.89
CA PHE A 58 4.36 -12.25 -5.25
C PHE A 58 3.18 -11.75 -6.09
N VAL A 59 3.43 -10.78 -6.99
CA VAL A 59 2.42 -10.23 -7.88
C VAL A 59 2.31 -11.10 -9.13
N VAL A 60 1.27 -11.94 -9.17
CA VAL A 60 0.81 -12.56 -10.41
C VAL A 60 0.07 -11.53 -11.27
N ALA A 61 0.13 -11.67 -12.60
CA ALA A 61 -0.25 -10.67 -13.60
C ALA A 61 -1.66 -10.05 -13.46
N ASP A 62 -2.54 -10.63 -12.65
CA ASP A 62 -3.94 -10.21 -12.50
C ASP A 62 -4.32 -9.74 -11.07
N TRP A 63 -3.36 -9.66 -10.15
CA TRP A 63 -3.63 -9.29 -8.75
C TRP A 63 -3.12 -7.87 -8.45
N PRO A 64 -3.99 -6.86 -8.41
CA PRO A 64 -3.56 -5.50 -8.12
C PRO A 64 -3.09 -5.37 -6.67
N VAL A 65 -2.01 -4.61 -6.47
CA VAL A 65 -1.55 -4.21 -5.14
C VAL A 65 -2.15 -2.86 -4.80
N ILE A 66 -2.84 -2.77 -3.66
CA ILE A 66 -3.49 -1.54 -3.21
C ILE A 66 -2.48 -0.75 -2.38
N ILE A 67 -2.17 0.46 -2.84
CA ILE A 67 -1.39 1.46 -2.12
C ILE A 67 -2.29 2.60 -1.66
N ALA A 68 -1.79 3.47 -0.78
CA ALA A 68 -2.50 4.67 -0.35
C ALA A 68 -2.67 5.65 -1.51
N GLY A 69 -3.57 6.62 -1.34
CA GLY A 69 -3.85 7.66 -2.31
C GLY A 69 -5.33 7.68 -2.69
N LYS A 70 -6.02 8.74 -2.29
CA LYS A 70 -7.41 8.98 -2.65
C LYS A 70 -7.55 10.35 -3.27
N ARG A 71 -8.20 10.42 -4.43
CA ARG A 71 -8.56 11.71 -5.00
C ARG A 71 -9.76 12.28 -4.25
N ARG A 72 -9.66 13.52 -3.79
CA ARG A 72 -10.76 14.21 -3.11
C ARG A 72 -11.93 14.40 -4.09
N VAL A 73 -13.15 14.11 -3.64
CA VAL A 73 -14.35 14.23 -4.49
C VAL A 73 -14.50 15.69 -4.95
N GLY A 74 -14.63 15.89 -6.26
CA GLY A 74 -14.75 17.23 -6.86
C GLY A 74 -13.44 18.02 -6.97
N SER A 75 -12.28 17.40 -6.72
CA SER A 75 -10.96 18.03 -6.84
C SER A 75 -9.97 17.12 -7.58
N ASN A 76 -8.89 17.71 -8.09
CA ASN A 76 -7.71 16.99 -8.60
C ASN A 76 -6.64 16.76 -7.52
N GLU A 77 -6.93 17.15 -6.28
CA GLU A 77 -6.08 16.95 -5.12
C GLU A 77 -6.06 15.48 -4.70
N TRP A 78 -4.84 14.96 -4.49
CA TRP A 78 -4.59 13.66 -3.89
C TRP A 78 -4.37 13.82 -2.40
N VAL A 79 -5.05 12.99 -1.61
CA VAL A 79 -4.89 12.90 -0.17
C VAL A 79 -4.31 11.54 0.16
N TRP A 80 -3.28 11.52 1.00
CA TRP A 80 -2.69 10.31 1.52
C TRP A 80 -3.01 10.15 3.00
N GLN A 81 -2.96 8.91 3.48
CA GLN A 81 -3.46 8.51 4.80
C GLN A 81 -2.59 9.10 5.94
N ASN A 82 -1.28 9.10 5.77
CA ASN A 82 -0.28 9.56 6.72
C ASN A 82 0.05 11.06 6.53
N SER A 83 0.12 11.56 5.28
CA SER A 83 0.38 12.99 5.04
C SER A 83 -0.81 13.92 5.34
N GLY A 84 -1.98 13.36 5.67
CA GLY A 84 -3.18 14.09 6.09
C GLY A 84 -3.31 14.36 7.60
N THR A 85 -2.45 13.77 8.43
CA THR A 85 -2.42 14.02 9.88
C THR A 85 -1.36 15.07 10.23
N ASN A 86 -1.78 16.34 10.30
CA ASN A 86 -1.16 17.35 11.14
C ASN A 86 -1.94 17.46 12.46
#